data_AF-A0A953HF75-F1
#
_entry.id   AF-A0A953HF75-F1
#
_cell.length_a   1.000
_cell.length_b   1.000
_cell.length_c   1.000
_cell.angle_alpha   90.00
_cell.angle_beta   90.00
_cell.angle_gamma   90.00
#
_symmetry.space_group_name_H-M   'P 1'
#
loop_
_entity.id
_entity.type
_entity.pdbx_description
1 polymer ?
#
loop_
_entity_poly.entity_id
_entity_poly.type
_entity_poly.pdbx_seq_one_letter_code
_entity_poly.pdbx_strand_id
1 'polypeptide(L)'
;MSIFQKESRQNEKKTLGKDSIQNIMINTIAPFLFFYGRTMEDESLKDKALSLIGNISAEQNHIIRMWKNSGLHPRSAAESQALLQLFNGYCLAKRCLECRIGNYVISGQKE
;
A
#
# COMPACT_ATOMS: atom_id res chain seq x y z
N MET A 1 -5.93 30.64 17.76
CA MET A 1 -6.26 29.52 18.67
C MET A 1 -5.37 28.34 18.28
N SER A 2 -4.37 27.98 19.10
CA SER A 2 -3.36 26.99 18.73
C SER A 2 -3.96 25.57 18.75
N ILE A 3 -4.01 24.93 17.58
CA ILE A 3 -4.54 23.57 17.37
C ILE A 3 -3.70 22.51 18.13
N PHE A 4 -2.47 22.85 18.53
CA PHE A 4 -1.50 21.93 19.13
C PHE A 4 -1.35 22.04 20.66
N GLN A 5 -2.10 22.91 21.33
CA GLN A 5 -1.94 23.15 22.78
C GLN A 5 -2.96 22.44 23.68
N LYS A 6 -3.75 21.51 23.14
CA LYS A 6 -4.69 20.75 23.97
C LYS A 6 -3.96 19.54 24.56
N GLU A 7 -3.55 19.65 25.82
CA GLU A 7 -2.99 18.53 26.55
C GLU A 7 -3.96 17.34 26.53
N SER A 8 -3.41 16.18 26.23
CA SER A 8 -4.16 14.93 26.30
C SER A 8 -4.53 14.64 27.76
N ARG A 9 -5.78 14.20 28.00
CA ARG A 9 -6.20 13.67 29.30
C ARG A 9 -5.23 12.58 29.76
N GLN A 10 -4.55 12.82 30.88
CA GLN A 10 -3.43 12.00 31.36
C GLN A 10 -3.85 10.60 31.86
N ASN A 11 -5.15 10.37 32.10
CA ASN A 11 -5.68 9.13 32.71
C ASN A 11 -6.40 8.18 31.73
N GLU A 12 -6.32 8.40 30.42
CA GLU A 12 -6.89 7.46 29.43
C GLU A 12 -5.80 6.56 28.85
N LYS A 13 -6.01 5.24 28.86
CA LYS A 13 -5.13 4.28 28.16
C LYS A 13 -5.06 4.65 26.67
N LYS A 14 -3.89 5.06 26.21
CA LYS A 14 -3.65 5.35 24.80
C LYS A 14 -3.48 4.04 24.04
N THR A 15 -4.38 3.81 23.09
CA THR A 15 -4.31 2.68 22.17
C THR A 15 -4.18 3.21 20.76
N LEU A 16 -3.47 2.47 19.91
CA LEU A 16 -3.37 2.82 18.49
C LEU A 16 -4.70 2.50 17.80
N GLY A 17 -5.12 3.39 16.91
CA GLY A 17 -6.22 3.10 16.00
C GLY A 17 -5.85 1.97 15.04
N LYS A 18 -6.86 1.23 14.57
CA LYS A 18 -6.69 0.13 13.61
C LYS A 18 -5.88 0.57 12.38
N ASP A 19 -6.17 1.76 11.85
CA ASP A 19 -5.48 2.31 10.67
C ASP A 19 -4.01 2.63 10.96
N SER A 20 -3.68 3.10 12.16
CA SER A 20 -2.29 3.34 12.57
C SER A 20 -1.52 2.03 12.67
N ILE A 21 -2.12 0.98 13.23
CA ILE A 21 -1.52 -0.36 13.29
C ILE A 21 -1.29 -0.88 11.87
N GLN A 22 -2.30 -0.82 11.00
CA GLN A 22 -2.17 -1.28 9.61
C GLN A 22 -1.08 -0.51 8.85
N ASN A 23 -0.98 0.81 9.03
CA ASN A 23 0.08 1.62 8.41
C ASN A 23 1.48 1.17 8.85
N ILE A 24 1.68 0.86 10.13
CA ILE A 24 2.95 0.34 10.64
C ILE A 24 3.23 -1.05 10.05
N MET A 25 2.21 -1.91 9.97
CA MET A 25 2.35 -3.25 9.40
C MET A 25 2.78 -3.21 7.92
N ILE A 26 2.16 -2.35 7.12
CA ILE A 26 2.42 -2.21 5.68
C ILE A 26 3.76 -1.52 5.42
N ASN A 27 4.04 -0.39 6.07
CA ASN A 27 5.19 0.46 5.73
C ASN A 27 6.47 0.10 6.51
N THR A 28 6.35 -0.61 7.63
CA THR A 28 7.49 -0.91 8.50
C THR A 28 7.72 -2.40 8.65
N ILE A 29 6.71 -3.14 9.13
CA ILE A 29 6.90 -4.56 9.47
C ILE A 29 7.11 -5.42 8.23
N ALA A 30 6.24 -5.31 7.22
CA ALA A 30 6.37 -6.11 6.00
C ALA A 30 7.69 -5.88 5.25
N PRO A 31 8.12 -4.62 4.97
CA PRO A 31 9.40 -4.37 4.29
C PRO A 31 10.60 -4.88 5.10
N PHE A 32 10.59 -4.66 6.42
CA PHE A 32 11.66 -5.13 7.29
C PHE A 32 11.73 -6.66 7.32
N LEU A 33 10.59 -7.34 7.45
CA LEU A 33 10.51 -8.80 7.47
C LEU A 33 10.99 -9.40 6.14
N PHE A 34 10.59 -8.81 5.00
CA PHE A 34 11.05 -9.25 3.69
C PHE A 34 12.56 -9.05 3.52
N PHE A 35 13.09 -7.89 3.93
CA PHE A 35 14.53 -7.60 3.88
C PHE A 35 15.33 -8.56 4.76
N TYR A 36 14.84 -8.85 5.96
CA TYR A 36 15.47 -9.79 6.87
C TYR A 36 15.48 -11.21 6.29
N GLY A 37 14.35 -11.68 5.75
CA GLY A 37 14.28 -12.96 5.04
C GLY A 37 15.24 -13.04 3.85
N ARG A 38 15.35 -11.96 3.07
CA ARG A 38 16.33 -11.87 1.98
C ARG A 38 17.78 -11.96 2.49
N THR A 39 18.10 -11.29 3.59
CA THR A 39 19.47 -11.26 4.15
C THR A 39 19.88 -12.60 4.73
N MET A 40 18.92 -13.34 5.30
CA MET A 40 19.12 -14.66 5.88
C MET A 40 18.90 -15.81 4.88
N GLU A 41 18.64 -15.49 3.60
CA GLU A 41 18.28 -16.46 2.55
C GLU A 41 17.10 -17.37 2.96
N ASP A 42 16.17 -16.83 3.75
CA ASP A 42 14.99 -17.53 4.27
C ASP A 42 13.73 -17.11 3.49
N GLU A 43 13.28 -18.01 2.60
CA GLU A 43 12.05 -17.85 1.82
C GLU A 43 10.80 -17.79 2.70
N SER A 44 10.76 -18.51 3.83
CA SER A 44 9.60 -18.52 4.73
C SER A 44 9.29 -17.12 5.27
N LEU A 45 10.32 -16.32 5.56
CA LEU A 45 10.16 -14.96 6.06
C LEU A 45 9.71 -14.00 4.95
N LYS A 46 10.18 -14.18 3.71
CA LYS A 46 9.69 -13.43 2.55
C LYS A 46 8.23 -13.72 2.27
N ASP A 47 7.84 -14.99 2.27
CA ASP A 47 6.45 -15.41 2.08
C ASP A 47 5.54 -14.89 3.20
N LYS A 48 6.01 -14.89 4.45
CA LYS A 48 5.28 -14.27 5.57
C LYS A 48 5.06 -12.78 5.36
N ALA A 49 6.05 -12.05 4.85
CA ALA A 49 5.90 -10.63 4.56
C ALA A 49 4.87 -10.37 3.45
N LEU A 50 4.90 -11.16 2.38
CA LEU A 50 3.93 -11.07 1.28
C LEU A 50 2.52 -11.45 1.74
N SER A 51 2.40 -12.54 2.50
CA SER A 51 1.14 -12.99 3.10
C SER A 51 0.58 -11.94 4.06
N LEU A 52 1.45 -11.26 4.83
CA LEU A 52 1.02 -10.22 5.75
C LEU A 52 0.29 -9.08 5.03
N ILE A 53 0.87 -8.54 3.96
CA ILE A 53 0.22 -7.46 3.18
C ILE A 53 -0.94 -7.97 2.31
N GLY A 54 -0.92 -9.24 1.92
CA GLY A 54 -2.05 -9.88 1.22
C GLY A 54 -3.30 -10.01 2.08
N ASN A 55 -3.16 -10.12 3.41
CA ASN A 55 -4.27 -10.28 4.35
C ASN A 55 -4.76 -8.98 4.98
N ILE A 56 -4.03 -7.87 4.82
CA ILE A 56 -4.48 -6.55 5.28
C ILE A 56 -5.41 -5.96 4.22
N SER A 57 -6.52 -5.31 4.62
CA SER A 57 -7.43 -4.64 3.71
C SER A 57 -6.74 -3.53 2.91
N ALA A 58 -7.18 -3.31 1.67
CA ALA A 58 -6.67 -2.24 0.82
C ALA A 58 -6.71 -0.87 1.51
N GLU A 59 -5.63 -0.10 1.31
CA GLU A 59 -5.50 1.23 1.89
C GLU A 59 -6.53 2.21 1.34
N GLN A 60 -6.87 3.21 2.16
CA GLN A 60 -7.86 4.22 1.82
C GLN A 60 -7.17 5.56 1.58
N ASN A 61 -6.77 5.81 0.33
CA ASN A 61 -6.22 7.11 -0.07
C ASN A 61 -6.88 7.60 -1.38
N HIS A 62 -6.56 8.84 -1.78
CA HIS A 62 -7.21 9.47 -2.94
C HIS A 62 -6.89 8.77 -4.27
N ILE A 63 -5.70 8.20 -4.42
CA ILE A 63 -5.28 7.44 -5.61
C ILE A 63 -6.09 6.14 -5.70
N ILE A 64 -6.25 5.43 -4.58
CA ILE A 64 -7.07 4.21 -4.54
C ILE A 64 -8.55 4.52 -4.81
N ARG A 65 -9.08 5.66 -4.34
CA ARG A 65 -10.43 6.09 -4.69
C ARG A 65 -10.59 6.35 -6.20
N MET A 66 -9.59 6.97 -6.82
CA MET A 66 -9.57 7.17 -8.28
C MET A 66 -9.61 5.82 -9.01
N TRP A 67 -8.77 4.85 -8.62
CA TRP A 67 -8.78 3.51 -9.22
C TRP A 67 -10.12 2.78 -9.07
N LYS A 68 -10.75 2.88 -7.89
CA LYS A 68 -12.10 2.35 -7.63
C LYS A 68 -13.13 2.95 -8.57
N ASN A 69 -13.09 4.27 -8.77
CA ASN A 69 -13.98 4.96 -9.72
C ASN A 69 -13.74 4.53 -11.18
N SER A 70 -12.54 4.07 -11.51
CA SER A 70 -12.21 3.47 -12.81
C SER A 70 -12.54 1.98 -12.92
N GLY A 71 -13.19 1.38 -11.91
CA GLY A 71 -13.62 -0.02 -11.90
C GLY A 71 -12.65 -0.99 -11.23
N LEU A 72 -11.46 -0.54 -10.82
CA LEU A 72 -10.46 -1.39 -10.14
C LEU A 72 -10.62 -1.31 -8.62
N HIS A 73 -11.03 -2.43 -8.02
CA HIS A 73 -11.36 -2.51 -6.60
C HIS A 73 -10.32 -3.36 -5.85
N PRO A 74 -9.20 -2.76 -5.40
CA PRO A 74 -8.20 -3.51 -4.64
C PRO A 74 -8.82 -4.03 -3.34
N ARG A 75 -8.54 -5.30 -3.02
CA ARG A 75 -9.06 -6.00 -1.84
C ARG A 75 -8.04 -6.04 -0.71
N SER A 76 -6.76 -6.12 -1.05
CA SER A 76 -5.65 -6.22 -0.13
C SER A 76 -4.72 -5.00 -0.16
N ALA A 77 -3.90 -4.84 0.88
CA ALA A 77 -2.83 -3.86 0.91
C ALA A 77 -1.78 -4.14 -0.16
N ALA A 78 -1.54 -5.41 -0.50
CA ALA A 78 -0.70 -5.79 -1.63
C ALA A 78 -1.19 -5.16 -2.95
N GLU A 79 -2.49 -5.27 -3.24
CA GLU A 79 -3.10 -4.69 -4.45
C GLU A 79 -3.12 -3.17 -4.42
N SER A 80 -3.46 -2.54 -3.28
CA SER A 80 -3.43 -1.07 -3.19
C SER A 80 -2.02 -0.53 -3.33
N GLN A 81 -1.01 -1.19 -2.75
CA GLN A 81 0.39 -0.81 -2.91
C GLN A 81 0.85 -0.98 -4.36
N ALA A 82 0.48 -2.07 -5.04
CA ALA A 82 0.82 -2.25 -6.46
C ALA A 82 0.26 -1.12 -7.33
N LEU A 83 -1.02 -0.75 -7.14
CA LEU A 83 -1.65 0.36 -7.85
C LEU A 83 -1.04 1.73 -7.52
N LEU A 84 -0.65 1.93 -6.25
CA LEU A 84 0.02 3.15 -5.81
C LEU A 84 1.40 3.29 -6.47
N GLN A 85 2.19 2.22 -6.50
CA GLN A 85 3.50 2.21 -7.15
C GLN A 85 3.40 2.36 -8.67
N LEU A 86 2.41 1.71 -9.30
CA LEU A 86 2.11 1.91 -10.72
C LEU A 86 1.81 3.38 -11.02
N PHE A 87 0.95 3.99 -10.19
CA PHE A 87 0.55 5.38 -10.36
C PHE A 87 1.75 6.33 -10.22
N ASN A 88 2.53 6.17 -9.15
CA ASN A 88 3.67 7.04 -8.86
C ASN A 88 4.83 6.84 -9.85
N GLY A 89 5.12 5.59 -10.24
CA GLY A 89 6.24 5.25 -11.12
C GLY A 89 5.99 5.52 -12.60
N TYR A 90 4.73 5.47 -13.04
CA TYR A 90 4.37 5.61 -14.46
C TYR A 90 3.29 6.66 -14.72
N CYS A 91 2.12 6.55 -14.10
CA CYS A 91 0.96 7.38 -14.47
C CYS A 91 1.21 8.87 -14.22
N LEU A 92 1.78 9.22 -13.07
CA LEU A 92 2.06 10.61 -12.70
C LEU A 92 3.05 11.27 -13.68
N ALA A 93 4.04 10.52 -14.14
CA ALA A 93 5.03 10.96 -15.13
C ALA A 93 4.58 10.76 -16.58
N LYS A 94 3.34 10.29 -16.82
CA LYS A 94 2.79 9.99 -18.16
C LYS A 94 3.62 8.99 -18.98
N ARG A 95 4.35 8.08 -18.33
CA ARG A 95 5.22 7.06 -18.96
C ARG A 95 4.43 5.83 -19.44
N CYS A 96 3.26 6.04 -20.05
CA CYS A 96 2.38 4.94 -20.44
C CYS A 96 3.01 4.00 -21.48
N LEU A 97 3.88 4.52 -22.36
CA LEU A 97 4.61 3.74 -23.36
C LEU A 97 5.76 2.87 -22.77
N GLU A 98 6.13 3.11 -21.51
CA GLU A 98 7.10 2.27 -20.79
C GLU A 98 6.41 1.32 -19.80
N CYS A 99 5.14 1.58 -19.50
CA CYS A 99 4.33 0.76 -18.62
C CYS A 99 3.69 -0.40 -19.40
N ARG A 100 3.84 -1.64 -18.94
CA ARG A 100 3.20 -2.81 -19.61
C ARG A 100 1.68 -2.66 -19.69
N ILE A 101 1.05 -2.22 -18.61
CA ILE A 101 -0.41 -1.97 -18.57
C ILE A 101 -0.79 -0.82 -19.50
N GLY A 102 -0.02 0.28 -19.49
CA GLY A 102 -0.27 1.43 -20.35
C GLY A 102 -0.18 1.07 -21.84
N ASN A 103 0.87 0.34 -22.23
CA ASN A 103 1.02 -0.17 -23.59
C ASN A 103 -0.14 -1.08 -24.00
N TYR A 104 -0.54 -2.02 -23.13
CA TYR A 104 -1.67 -2.90 -23.39
C TYR A 104 -2.94 -2.09 -23.69
N VAL A 105 -3.28 -1.12 -22.84
CA VAL A 105 -4.46 -0.26 -23.02
C VAL A 105 -4.40 0.56 -24.30
N ILE A 106 -3.24 1.13 -24.64
CA ILE A 106 -3.07 1.97 -25.85
C ILE A 106 -3.11 1.12 -27.14
N SER A 107 -2.53 -0.08 -27.10
CA SER A 107 -2.47 -0.98 -28.25
C SER A 107 -3.83 -1.58 -28.63
N GLY A 108 -4.85 -1.41 -27.78
CA GLY A 108 -6.20 -1.89 -28.05
C GLY A 108 -6.31 -3.41 -28.12
N GLN A 109 -5.34 -4.16 -27.58
CA GLN A 109 -5.43 -5.61 -27.51
C GLN A 109 -6.60 -5.97 -26.57
N LYS A 110 -7.61 -6.63 -27.15
CA LYS A 110 -8.70 -7.26 -26.42
C LYS A 110 -8.31 -8.72 -26.21
N GLU A 111 -8.24 -9.15 -24.96
CA GLU A 111 -8.37 -10.57 -24.59
C GLU A 111 -9.74 -11.11 -25.00
#